data_AF-A0A8T2W1I3-F1
#
_entry.id   AF-A0A8T2W1I3-F1
#
_cell.length_a   1.000
_cell.length_b   1.000
_cell.length_c   1.000
_cell.angle_alpha   90.00
_cell.angle_beta   90.00
_cell.angle_gamma   90.00
#
_symmetry.space_group_name_H-M   'P 1'
#
loop_
_entity.id
_entity.type
_entity.pdbx_description
1 polymer ?
#
loop_
_entity_poly.entity_id
_entity_poly.type
_entity_poly.pdbx_seq_one_letter_code
_entity_poly.pdbx_strand_id
1 'polypeptide(L)'
;MSVRAVLGHAARHSAAGVASLKESPSAIDWMGIKTSLIVCFMLNIGSRLVMACTTTPWLLLLTLLGPNTIAGSLGVPVMTISVKRYTTELNRGFAFSLFYTLMNVAALSQGLLLDVFRLTFKDGFHIGSLDSNQCAK
;
A
#
# COMPACT_ATOMS: atom_id res chain seq x y z
N MET A 1 2.97 24.45 -26.25
CA MET A 1 3.60 23.13 -26.02
C MET A 1 3.09 22.61 -24.68
N SER A 2 2.04 21.78 -24.72
CA SER A 2 1.16 21.54 -23.58
C SER A 2 1.63 20.37 -22.72
N VAL A 3 1.89 20.61 -21.43
CA VAL A 3 2.36 19.66 -20.40
C VAL A 3 1.48 18.39 -20.33
N ARG A 4 0.21 18.46 -20.77
CA ARG A 4 -0.71 17.32 -20.91
C ARG A 4 -0.25 16.23 -21.88
N ALA A 5 0.53 16.58 -22.91
CA ALA A 5 1.01 15.61 -23.90
C ALA A 5 2.14 14.72 -23.35
N VAL A 6 3.02 15.29 -22.51
CA VAL A 6 4.14 14.56 -21.88
C VAL A 6 3.63 13.68 -20.74
N LEU A 7 2.67 14.17 -19.95
CA LEU A 7 2.05 13.38 -18.87
C LEU A 7 1.26 12.17 -19.40
N GLY A 8 0.66 12.30 -20.59
CA GLY A 8 -0.03 11.20 -21.28
C GLY A 8 0.89 10.10 -21.80
N HIS A 9 2.18 10.39 -22.05
CA HIS A 9 3.16 9.39 -22.48
C HIS A 9 3.78 8.63 -21.30
N ALA A 10 4.02 9.30 -20.17
CA ALA A 10 4.54 8.66 -18.96
C ALA A 10 3.51 7.70 -18.31
N ALA A 11 2.21 8.03 -18.36
CA ALA A 11 1.14 7.16 -17.87
C ALA A 11 0.99 5.86 -18.70
N ARG A 12 1.37 5.89 -19.99
CA ARG A 12 1.30 4.70 -20.86
C ARG A 12 2.42 3.69 -20.61
N HIS A 13 3.58 4.10 -20.10
CA HIS A 13 4.66 3.17 -19.78
C HIS A 13 4.50 2.47 -18.42
N SER A 14 3.82 3.09 -17.44
CA SER A 14 3.49 2.41 -16.17
C SER A 14 2.42 1.33 -16.34
N ALA A 15 1.57 1.42 -17.37
CA ALA A 15 0.59 0.40 -17.72
C ALA A 15 1.20 -0.82 -18.45
N ALA A 16 2.41 -0.69 -19.01
CA ALA A 16 3.10 -1.80 -19.66
C ALA A 16 3.77 -2.76 -18.66
N GLY A 17 4.12 -2.28 -17.45
CA GLY A 17 4.70 -3.12 -16.39
C GLY A 17 3.72 -4.08 -15.72
N VAL A 18 2.43 -3.72 -15.66
CA VAL A 18 1.36 -4.59 -15.11
C VAL A 18 0.92 -5.70 -16.08
N ALA A 19 1.35 -5.65 -17.34
CA ALA A 19 1.08 -6.70 -18.32
C ALA A 19 1.95 -7.97 -18.15
N SER A 20 2.99 -7.94 -17.30
CA SER A 20 3.82 -9.11 -16.98
C SER A 20 3.35 -9.92 -15.76
N LEU A 21 2.23 -9.57 -15.12
CA LEU A 21 1.53 -10.45 -14.18
C LEU A 21 0.30 -11.10 -14.84
N LYS A 22 0.49 -11.51 -16.10
CA LYS A 22 -0.36 -12.44 -16.82
C LYS A 22 -0.06 -13.86 -16.35
N GLU A 23 -0.32 -14.15 -15.09
CA GLU A 23 -0.50 -15.51 -14.61
C GLU A 23 -1.93 -15.60 -14.04
N SER A 24 -2.85 -16.02 -14.91
CA SER A 24 -4.24 -16.46 -14.63
C SER A 24 -5.39 -15.43 -14.57
N PRO A 25 -5.79 -14.78 -15.70
CA PRO A 25 -7.10 -14.14 -15.85
C PRO A 25 -8.26 -15.17 -16.04
N SER A 26 -8.26 -16.22 -15.22
CA SER A 26 -9.33 -17.24 -15.14
C SER A 26 -9.66 -17.60 -13.69
N ALA A 27 -8.72 -17.37 -12.76
CA ALA A 27 -8.95 -17.62 -11.33
C ALA A 27 -9.74 -16.48 -10.68
N ILE A 28 -9.62 -15.24 -11.17
CA ILE A 28 -10.17 -14.05 -10.50
C ILE A 28 -11.69 -13.93 -10.70
N ASP A 29 -12.23 -14.44 -11.80
CA ASP A 29 -13.69 -14.56 -11.98
C ASP A 29 -14.32 -15.62 -11.07
N TRP A 30 -13.53 -16.60 -10.61
CA TRP A 30 -13.93 -17.55 -9.56
C TRP A 30 -13.66 -17.05 -8.14
N MET A 31 -12.59 -16.27 -7.95
CA MET A 31 -12.20 -15.68 -6.69
C MET A 31 -13.01 -14.41 -6.46
N GLY A 32 -14.21 -14.56 -5.88
CA GLY A 32 -15.10 -13.45 -5.56
C GLY A 32 -14.41 -12.28 -4.84
N ILE A 33 -15.04 -11.11 -4.91
CA ILE A 33 -14.55 -9.82 -4.38
C ILE A 33 -13.88 -9.89 -2.99
N LYS A 34 -14.34 -10.78 -2.12
CA LYS A 34 -13.74 -10.99 -0.79
C LYS A 34 -12.29 -11.46 -0.88
N THR A 35 -12.00 -12.38 -1.79
CA THR A 35 -10.66 -12.97 -1.96
C THR A 35 -9.68 -11.97 -2.55
N SER A 36 -10.10 -11.16 -3.52
CA SER A 36 -9.22 -10.12 -4.08
C SER A 36 -8.86 -9.03 -3.06
N LEU A 37 -9.80 -8.68 -2.18
CA LEU A 37 -9.52 -7.78 -1.05
C LEU A 37 -8.50 -8.39 -0.07
N ILE A 38 -8.66 -9.68 0.26
CA ILE A 38 -7.74 -10.39 1.17
C ILE A 38 -6.34 -10.51 0.55
N VAL A 39 -6.22 -10.87 -0.73
CA VAL A 39 -4.92 -10.99 -1.42
C VAL A 39 -4.18 -9.66 -1.43
N CYS A 40 -4.88 -8.56 -1.75
CA CYS A 40 -4.30 -7.21 -1.70
C CYS A 40 -3.77 -6.86 -0.30
N PHE A 41 -4.57 -7.17 0.74
CA PHE A 41 -4.18 -6.92 2.13
C PHE A 41 -2.99 -7.78 2.57
N MET A 42 -2.96 -9.06 2.20
CA MET A 42 -1.85 -9.97 2.50
C MET A 42 -0.55 -9.53 1.83
N LEU A 43 -0.61 -9.09 0.57
CA LEU A 43 0.55 -8.52 -0.12
C LEU A 43 1.07 -7.26 0.58
N ASN A 44 0.17 -6.38 1.02
CA ASN A 44 0.55 -5.16 1.74
C ASN A 44 1.19 -5.47 3.11
N ILE A 45 0.63 -6.41 3.88
CA ILE A 45 1.22 -6.85 5.15
C ILE A 45 2.57 -7.50 4.92
N GLY A 46 2.68 -8.41 3.94
CA GLY A 46 3.96 -9.06 3.61
C GLY A 46 5.04 -8.06 3.26
N SER A 47 4.72 -7.04 2.46
CA SER A 47 5.62 -5.93 2.14
C SER A 47 6.08 -5.16 3.38
N ARG A 48 5.16 -4.87 4.32
CA ARG A 48 5.48 -4.17 5.58
C ARG A 48 6.31 -5.01 6.53
N LEU A 49 6.07 -6.32 6.59
CA LEU A 49 6.89 -7.25 7.39
C LEU A 49 8.32 -7.34 6.84
N VAL A 50 8.48 -7.43 5.51
CA VAL A 50 9.81 -7.42 4.88
C VAL A 50 10.56 -6.12 5.17
N MET A 51 9.86 -4.97 5.11
CA MET A 51 10.45 -3.68 5.51
C MET A 51 10.79 -3.61 7.00
N ALA A 52 9.99 -4.23 7.87
CA ALA A 52 10.27 -4.25 9.32
C ALA A 52 11.51 -5.10 9.66
N CYS A 53 11.73 -6.20 8.93
CA CYS A 53 12.86 -7.09 9.18
C CYS A 53 14.16 -6.66 8.48
N THR A 54 14.12 -5.75 7.51
CA THR A 54 15.30 -5.38 6.71
C THR A 54 15.59 -3.88 6.73
N THR A 55 16.81 -3.50 7.13
CA THR A 55 17.27 -2.10 7.23
C THR A 55 18.10 -1.65 6.03
N THR A 56 18.31 -2.51 5.03
CA THR A 56 19.11 -2.18 3.85
C THR A 56 18.35 -1.20 2.91
N PRO A 57 18.93 -0.05 2.53
CA PRO A 57 18.23 1.01 1.78
C PRO A 57 17.75 0.56 0.40
N TRP A 58 18.52 -0.31 -0.27
CA TRP A 58 18.15 -0.89 -1.56
C TRP A 58 16.93 -1.82 -1.48
N LEU A 59 16.84 -2.64 -0.42
CA LEU A 59 15.70 -3.53 -0.23
C LEU A 59 14.44 -2.75 0.16
N LEU A 60 14.61 -1.68 0.95
CA LEU A 60 13.53 -0.73 1.25
C LEU A 60 12.94 -0.13 -0.02
N LEU A 61 13.78 0.40 -0.92
CA LEU A 61 13.32 0.96 -2.20
C LEU A 61 12.58 -0.07 -3.07
N LEU A 62 13.13 -1.28 -3.19
CA LEU A 62 12.50 -2.36 -3.97
C LEU A 62 11.15 -2.80 -3.40
N THR A 63 11.07 -2.94 -2.08
CA THR A 63 9.85 -3.42 -1.40
C THR A 63 8.77 -2.33 -1.36
N LEU A 64 9.19 -1.07 -1.27
CA LEU A 64 8.31 0.09 -1.32
C LEU A 64 7.76 0.35 -2.73
N LEU A 65 8.60 0.20 -3.77
CA LEU A 65 8.20 0.47 -5.15
C LEU A 65 7.52 -0.72 -5.83
N GLY A 66 7.86 -1.96 -5.48
CA GLY A 66 7.28 -3.16 -6.08
C GLY A 66 5.97 -3.56 -5.40
N PRO A 67 6.00 -4.43 -4.37
CA PRO A 67 4.79 -4.99 -3.76
C PRO A 67 3.81 -3.94 -3.20
N ASN A 68 4.33 -2.90 -2.54
CA ASN A 68 3.49 -1.90 -1.86
C ASN A 68 2.74 -0.99 -2.85
N THR A 69 3.34 -0.61 -3.98
CA THR A 69 2.64 0.20 -5.01
C THR A 69 1.61 -0.64 -5.78
N ILE A 70 1.94 -1.89 -6.08
CA ILE A 70 1.03 -2.82 -6.75
C ILE A 70 -0.20 -3.06 -5.87
N ALA A 71 0.00 -3.34 -4.57
CA ALA A 71 -1.10 -3.48 -3.63
C ALA A 71 -1.93 -2.19 -3.53
N GLY A 72 -1.29 -1.02 -3.39
CA GLY A 72 -1.99 0.26 -3.28
C GLY A 72 -2.84 0.61 -4.52
N SER A 73 -2.30 0.40 -5.72
CA SER A 73 -3.00 0.66 -6.98
C SER A 73 -4.20 -0.25 -7.21
N LEU A 74 -4.14 -1.51 -6.75
CA LEU A 74 -5.26 -2.45 -6.85
C LEU A 74 -6.30 -2.25 -5.74
N GLY A 75 -5.91 -1.73 -4.57
CA GLY A 75 -6.82 -1.54 -3.43
C GLY A 75 -7.98 -0.57 -3.74
N VAL A 76 -7.69 0.57 -4.38
CA VAL A 76 -8.69 1.60 -4.72
C VAL A 76 -9.80 1.10 -5.64
N PRO A 77 -9.53 0.47 -6.79
CA PRO A 77 -10.58 -0.06 -7.67
C PRO A 77 -11.32 -1.25 -7.02
N VAL A 78 -10.63 -2.13 -6.28
CA VAL A 78 -11.28 -3.27 -5.59
C VAL A 78 -12.25 -2.80 -4.52
N MET A 79 -11.88 -1.83 -3.69
CA MET A 79 -12.80 -1.28 -2.68
C MET A 79 -14.00 -0.59 -3.32
N THR A 80 -13.78 0.19 -4.39
CA THR A 80 -14.86 0.87 -5.12
C THR A 80 -15.87 -0.13 -5.70
N ILE A 81 -15.39 -1.21 -6.31
CA ILE A 81 -16.27 -2.25 -6.88
C ILE A 81 -16.98 -3.06 -5.80
N SER A 82 -16.34 -3.24 -4.63
CA SER A 82 -16.93 -3.89 -3.46
C SER A 82 -18.13 -3.11 -2.94
N VAL A 83 -17.96 -1.80 -2.68
CA VAL A 83 -19.06 -0.94 -2.20
C VAL A 83 -20.22 -0.97 -3.17
N LYS A 84 -19.95 -0.88 -4.47
CA LYS A 84 -20.98 -0.93 -5.52
C LYS A 84 -21.77 -2.23 -5.55
N ARG A 85 -21.15 -3.38 -5.24
CA ARG A 85 -21.81 -4.70 -5.23
C ARG A 85 -22.59 -4.96 -3.95
N TYR A 86 -22.14 -4.44 -2.81
CA TYR A 86 -22.80 -4.63 -1.51
C TYR A 86 -23.90 -3.60 -1.21
N THR A 87 -23.97 -2.50 -1.98
CA THR A 87 -25.04 -1.49 -1.83
C THR A 87 -26.12 -1.64 -2.90
N THR A 88 -27.36 -1.33 -2.52
CA THR A 88 -28.47 -1.11 -3.45
C THR A 88 -28.44 0.31 -4.03
N GLU A 89 -29.02 0.51 -5.22
CA GLU A 89 -29.01 1.79 -5.95
C GLU A 89 -29.61 2.95 -5.14
N LEU A 90 -30.64 2.68 -4.31
CA LEU A 90 -31.28 3.67 -3.43
C LEU A 90 -30.33 4.21 -2.33
N ASN A 91 -29.44 3.38 -1.80
CA ASN A 91 -28.57 3.75 -0.67
C ASN A 91 -27.11 3.95 -1.05
N ARG A 92 -26.79 3.92 -2.36
CA ARG A 92 -25.42 4.01 -2.87
C ARG A 92 -24.71 5.30 -2.45
N GLY A 93 -25.44 6.43 -2.44
CA GLY A 93 -24.89 7.71 -2.00
C GLY A 93 -24.40 7.68 -0.55
N PHE A 94 -25.22 7.17 0.37
CA PHE A 94 -24.87 7.02 1.78
C PHE A 94 -23.68 6.06 2.00
N ALA A 95 -23.66 4.94 1.26
CA ALA A 95 -22.58 3.97 1.33
C ALA A 95 -21.21 4.58 0.93
N PHE A 96 -21.18 5.42 -0.11
CA PHE A 96 -19.95 6.13 -0.48
C PHE A 96 -19.55 7.20 0.54
N SER A 97 -20.48 7.95 1.11
CA SER A 97 -20.18 8.93 2.18
C SER A 97 -19.57 8.26 3.41
N LEU A 98 -20.11 7.11 3.82
CA LEU A 98 -19.58 6.33 4.94
C LEU A 98 -18.20 5.77 4.62
N PHE A 99 -17.98 5.27 3.39
CA PHE A 99 -16.66 4.81 2.93
C PHE A 99 -15.59 5.90 3.04
N TYR A 100 -15.87 7.11 2.55
CA TYR A 100 -14.92 8.23 2.65
C TYR A 100 -14.70 8.70 4.08
N THR A 101 -15.76 8.71 4.91
CA THR A 101 -15.64 9.08 6.32
C THR A 101 -14.71 8.13 7.07
N LEU A 102 -14.89 6.82 6.89
CA LEU A 102 -14.00 5.81 7.46
C LEU A 102 -12.56 5.93 6.95
N MET A 103 -12.37 6.28 5.67
CA MET A 103 -11.03 6.50 5.11
C MET A 103 -10.29 7.64 5.83
N ASN A 104 -10.98 8.77 6.07
CA ASN A 104 -10.41 9.90 6.80
C ASN A 104 -10.08 9.55 8.25
N VAL A 105 -10.98 8.82 8.93
CA VAL A 105 -10.74 8.32 10.30
C VAL A 105 -9.53 7.38 10.34
N ALA A 106 -9.41 6.48 9.36
CA ALA A 106 -8.27 5.58 9.24
C ALA A 106 -6.96 6.36 9.07
N ALA A 107 -6.94 7.39 8.21
CA ALA A 107 -5.76 8.24 8.00
C ALA A 107 -5.32 8.94 9.30
N LEU A 108 -6.27 9.48 10.08
CA LEU A 108 -5.98 10.09 11.38
C LEU A 108 -5.45 9.05 12.38
N SER A 109 -6.11 7.88 12.47
CA SER A 109 -5.73 6.82 13.41
C SER A 109 -4.34 6.26 13.12
N GLN A 110 -3.95 6.15 11.85
CA GLN A 110 -2.64 5.66 11.45
C GLN A 110 -1.53 6.63 11.86
N GLY A 111 -1.76 7.95 11.70
CA GLY A 111 -0.80 8.97 12.15
C GLY A 111 -0.57 8.89 13.66
N LEU A 112 -1.65 8.91 14.43
CA LEU A 112 -1.60 8.82 15.90
C LEU A 112 -0.91 7.53 16.37
N LEU A 113 -1.26 6.39 15.77
CA LEU A 113 -0.68 5.10 16.14
C LEU A 113 0.82 5.03 15.87
N LEU A 114 1.26 5.52 14.70
CA LEU A 114 2.68 5.55 14.35
C LEU A 114 3.47 6.53 15.22
N ASP A 115 2.88 7.65 15.60
CA ASP A 115 3.52 8.60 16.49
C ASP A 115 3.64 8.05 17.92
N VAL A 116 2.60 7.38 18.45
CA VAL A 116 2.69 6.66 19.73
C VAL A 116 3.76 5.57 19.67
N PHE A 117 3.82 4.82 18.57
CA PHE A 117 4.82 3.77 18.39
C PHE A 117 6.24 4.36 18.36
N ARG A 118 6.45 5.46 17.63
CA ARG A 118 7.75 6.15 17.56
C ARG A 118 8.18 6.77 18.88
N LEU A 119 7.23 7.31 19.66
CA LEU A 119 7.53 7.87 20.99
C LEU A 119 7.87 6.76 21.99
N THR A 120 7.18 5.62 21.92
CA THR A 120 7.42 4.45 22.77
C THR A 120 8.74 3.74 22.42
N PHE A 121 9.08 3.64 21.13
CA PHE A 121 10.31 3.00 20.63
C PHE A 121 11.44 4.00 20.32
N LYS A 122 11.42 5.20 20.92
CA LYS A 122 12.43 6.24 20.69
C LYS A 122 13.82 5.82 21.20
N ASP A 123 13.85 4.99 22.23
CA ASP A 123 15.05 4.30 22.71
C ASP A 123 15.20 3.01 21.91
N GLY A 124 15.89 3.09 20.77
CA GLY A 124 16.23 1.91 19.96
C GLY A 124 16.90 0.83 20.83
N PHE A 125 16.79 -0.42 20.38
CA PHE A 125 17.48 -1.58 20.98
C PHE A 125 18.96 -1.23 21.23
N HIS A 126 19.36 -1.05 22.50
CA HIS A 126 20.75 -0.85 22.89
C HIS A 126 21.54 -2.14 22.59
N ILE A 127 22.10 -2.22 21.39
CA ILE A 127 23.19 -3.15 21.10
C ILE A 127 24.40 -2.56 21.82
N GLY A 128 24.73 -3.10 22.99
CA GLY A 128 25.89 -2.71 23.81
C GLY A 128 27.24 -3.13 23.18
N SER A 129 27.46 -2.87 21.89
CA SER A 129 28.67 -3.25 21.16
C SER A 129 29.22 -2.22 20.17
N LEU A 130 28.78 -0.95 20.24
CA LEU A 130 29.55 0.17 19.68
C LEU A 130 30.01 1.11 20.80
N ASP A 131 30.81 0.54 21.72
CA ASP A 131 31.71 1.33 22.54
C ASP A 131 32.91 1.76 21.69
N SER A 132 33.13 3.08 21.66
CA SER A 132 34.37 3.82 21.35
C SER A 132 35.21 3.49 20.08
N ASN A 133 35.60 4.53 19.30
CA ASN A 133 36.73 4.57 18.31
C ASN A 133 36.47 4.57 16.78
N GLN A 134 35.51 5.35 16.24
CA GLN A 134 35.49 5.64 14.77
C GLN A 134 35.23 7.12 14.39
N CYS A 135 35.56 8.08 15.25
CA CYS A 135 35.57 9.51 14.86
C CYS A 135 36.72 10.27 15.53
N ALA A 136 37.97 9.92 15.17
CA ALA A 136 39.15 10.79 15.25
C ALA A 136 40.39 10.04 14.72
N LYS A 137 40.53 9.95 13.40
CA LYS A 137 41.80 10.05 12.67
C LYS A 137 41.55 10.14 11.18
#